data_AF-A0A7K1AGG2-F1
#
_entry.id   AF-A0A7K1AGG2-F1
#
_cell.length_a   1.000
_cell.length_b   1.000
_cell.length_c   1.000
_cell.angle_alpha   90.00
_cell.angle_beta   90.00
_cell.angle_gamma   90.00
#
_symmetry.space_group_name_H-M   'P 1'
#
loop_
_entity.id
_entity.type
_entity.pdbx_description
1 polymer ?
#
loop_
_entity_poly.entity_id
_entity_poly.type
_entity_poly.pdbx_seq_one_letter_code
_entity_poly.pdbx_strand_id
1 'polypeptide(L)'
;MSEALSPFPDTNPDFGANSWLVEEMFEQFCLDPASVGEPWQEFFSDYKSMTASVVQSPQAASAAVAALPSAVVTTPAPAGASVAVVPGEDLSEPIRGAGLAIVANMERSLSVPTATSFRNVPAKLLEVNRSVINGYRNRTGQSKVSFTHLIAFAIVRAIADAVPVMSSGFVEGLDGKPRVLRHKHINLGLAVDVAKSDGSRTLVVPVLREVNAMSFGDFVVAYEDMVRKVKLNKLAVADFQGATISLTNPGTIGTVQSVPRLMPGQGVIVGVGSIDYPAEFQGADERALGTLGISKVVTITSTYDHRIIQGAESGLFLKRVHELLLGEHGFYEAVFKSMGVPYEAVKWRTDVNPLDHEEAMLDKQMQIATLIRVHRVRGHLIADIDPLHWKEPKLPVELDPATYGLTIWDLDREFLTGGVAGTHRMALGELLHVLRDAYCRTIGVEYMHIQNTEEQRWMQSHFEGVQFDLSKDEKQRLLERLNAAEAFEKFLATKYVGTKRFGIEGAE
;
A
#
# COMPACT_ATOMS: atom_id res chain seq x y z
N MET A 1 18.13 51.23 53.71
CA MET A 1 19.18 50.19 53.66
C MET A 1 18.69 49.18 52.63
N SER A 2 19.04 49.39 51.35
CA SER A 2 20.10 48.65 50.60
C SER A 2 19.78 47.14 50.58
N GLU A 3 19.58 46.47 49.43
CA GLU A 3 20.43 46.43 48.23
C GLU A 3 19.63 45.84 47.05
N ALA A 4 20.11 46.10 45.83
CA ALA A 4 19.55 45.64 44.56
C ALA A 4 19.96 44.21 44.20
N LEU A 5 19.14 43.52 43.39
CA LEU A 5 19.56 42.42 42.51
C LEU A 5 18.49 42.21 41.42
N SER A 6 18.83 42.53 40.16
CA SER A 6 18.16 42.03 38.96
C SER A 6 18.33 40.51 38.88
N PRO A 7 17.34 39.77 38.34
CA PRO A 7 17.62 39.03 37.09
C PRO A 7 16.37 38.74 36.24
N PHE A 8 16.37 39.13 34.97
CA PHE A 8 15.63 38.38 33.93
C PHE A 8 16.64 37.89 32.90
N PRO A 9 16.67 36.58 32.59
CA PRO A 9 17.67 35.96 31.74
C PRO A 9 17.39 36.18 30.24
N ASP A 10 18.47 36.34 29.47
CA ASP A 10 18.52 36.33 28.00
C ASP A 10 17.86 35.06 27.43
N THR A 11 16.55 35.09 27.19
CA THR A 11 15.83 33.97 26.56
C THR A 11 14.94 34.50 25.46
N ASN A 12 15.34 34.23 24.20
CA ASN A 12 14.47 34.40 23.05
C ASN A 12 13.29 33.42 23.23
N PRO A 13 12.02 33.87 23.17
CA PRO A 13 10.88 32.95 23.26
C PRO A 13 10.91 31.96 22.09
N ASP A 14 10.64 30.68 22.35
CA ASP A 14 10.54 29.67 21.30
C ASP A 14 9.15 29.74 20.65
N PHE A 15 9.10 30.20 19.40
CA PHE A 15 7.87 30.37 18.61
C PHE A 15 7.52 29.15 17.76
N GLY A 16 8.30 28.06 17.84
CA GLY A 16 8.04 26.79 17.17
C GLY A 16 7.76 26.93 15.67
N ALA A 17 6.61 26.44 15.20
CA ALA A 17 6.24 26.45 13.78
C ALA A 17 6.05 27.85 13.18
N ASN A 18 5.97 28.90 14.00
CA ASN A 18 5.79 30.29 13.56
C ASN A 18 7.09 31.10 13.57
N SER A 19 8.25 30.49 13.84
CA SER A 19 9.54 31.20 13.88
C SER A 19 9.86 31.93 12.57
N TRP A 20 9.47 31.37 11.42
CA TRP A 20 9.66 32.00 10.11
C TRP A 20 8.90 33.33 9.96
N LEU A 21 7.70 33.43 10.53
CA LEU A 21 6.87 34.65 10.48
C LEU A 21 7.44 35.73 11.40
N VAL A 22 7.98 35.35 12.55
CA VAL A 22 8.63 36.26 13.50
C VAL A 22 9.94 36.80 12.90
N GLU A 23 10.69 35.97 12.17
CA GLU A 23 11.88 36.40 11.42
C GLU A 23 11.52 37.39 10.30
N GLU A 24 10.47 37.11 9.52
CA GLU A 24 9.98 38.02 8.47
C GLU A 24 9.51 39.37 9.04
N MET A 25 8.78 39.36 10.16
CA MET A 25 8.37 40.58 10.86
C MET A 25 9.56 41.36 11.44
N PHE A 26 10.61 40.68 11.90
CA PHE A 26 11.84 41.31 12.36
C PHE A 26 12.61 41.99 11.22
N GLU A 27 12.70 41.33 10.05
CA GLU A 27 13.30 41.95 8.85
C GLU A 27 12.55 43.21 8.42
N GLN A 28 11.21 43.18 8.45
CA GLN A 28 10.38 44.36 8.18
C GLN A 28 10.58 45.47 9.22
N PHE A 29 10.68 45.13 10.51
CA PHE A 29 10.98 46.08 11.59
C PHE A 29 12.36 46.74 11.42
N CYS A 30 13.39 46.01 11.00
CA CYS A 30 14.72 46.57 10.72
C CYS A 30 14.71 47.57 9.54
N LEU A 31 13.80 47.42 8.58
CA LEU A 31 13.65 48.31 7.44
C LEU A 31 12.81 49.55 7.78
N ASP A 32 11.71 49.37 8.51
CA ASP A 32 10.85 50.44 9.01
C ASP A 32 10.18 50.02 10.34
N PRO A 33 10.54 50.65 11.48
CA PRO A 33 9.96 50.32 12.79
C PRO A 33 8.44 50.48 12.86
N ALA A 34 7.84 51.36 12.04
CA ALA A 34 6.39 51.58 12.03
C ALA A 34 5.60 50.49 11.27
N SER A 35 6.28 49.57 10.59
CA SER A 35 5.66 48.48 9.81
C SER A 35 5.02 47.39 10.67
N VAL A 36 5.36 47.32 11.96
CA VAL A 36 4.81 46.38 12.94
C VAL A 36 4.10 47.15 14.06
N GLY A 37 3.09 46.55 14.69
CA GLY A 37 2.33 47.20 15.78
C GLY A 37 3.16 47.46 17.04
N GLU A 38 2.76 48.43 17.87
CA GLU A 38 3.49 48.85 19.09
C GLU A 38 3.99 47.70 19.99
N PRO A 39 3.22 46.61 20.27
CA PRO A 39 3.70 45.50 21.09
C PRO A 39 4.87 44.73 20.46
N TRP A 40 4.95 44.71 19.13
CA TRP A 40 6.02 44.06 18.39
C TRP A 40 7.27 44.94 18.29
N GLN A 41 7.12 46.26 18.32
CA GLN A 41 8.26 47.19 18.34
C GLN A 41 9.07 47.08 19.63
N GLU A 42 8.38 46.96 20.78
CA GLU A 42 9.01 46.74 22.09
C GLU A 42 9.64 45.34 22.19
N PHE A 43 9.05 44.34 21.54
CA PHE A 43 9.62 43.00 21.48
C PHE A 43 10.89 42.95 20.60
N PHE A 44 10.88 43.58 19.42
CA PHE A 44 11.99 43.54 18.47
C PHE A 44 13.15 44.47 18.82
N SER A 45 13.00 45.41 19.76
CA SER A 45 14.13 46.24 20.23
C SER A 45 15.21 45.40 20.93
N ASP A 46 14.83 44.29 21.56
CA ASP A 46 15.73 43.40 22.32
C ASP A 46 15.91 42.02 21.65
N TYR A 47 15.32 41.80 20.47
CA TYR A 47 15.34 40.53 19.74
C TYR A 47 16.67 40.30 19.00
N LYS A 48 17.25 39.10 19.13
CA LYS A 48 18.47 38.67 18.41
C LYS A 48 18.12 37.57 17.39
N SER A 49 18.20 37.89 16.10
CA SER A 49 18.00 36.93 15.01
C SER A 49 19.03 35.78 15.05
N MET A 50 18.57 34.55 14.79
CA MET A 50 19.38 33.33 14.79
C MET A 50 20.11 33.05 13.46
N THR A 51 19.94 33.87 12.42
CA THR A 51 20.39 33.58 11.04
C THR A 51 21.54 34.44 10.52
N ALA A 52 22.17 35.29 11.36
CA ALA A 52 23.30 36.14 10.94
C ALA A 52 24.65 35.41 10.73
N SER A 53 24.64 34.11 10.42
CA SER A 53 25.83 33.39 9.95
C SER A 53 25.42 32.53 8.76
N VAL A 54 26.08 32.75 7.63
CA VAL A 54 25.91 32.07 6.33
C VAL A 54 25.00 32.81 5.32
N VAL A 55 25.42 33.98 4.83
CA VAL A 55 25.28 34.33 3.40
C VAL A 55 26.39 35.30 3.00
N GLN A 56 27.31 34.88 2.13
CA GLN A 56 27.92 35.78 1.13
C GLN A 56 28.19 35.00 -0.16
N SER A 57 27.44 35.37 -1.20
CA SER A 57 27.54 34.86 -2.58
C SER A 57 28.75 35.47 -3.31
N PRO A 58 29.29 34.80 -4.34
CA PRO A 58 30.49 35.26 -5.04
C PRO A 58 30.17 36.18 -6.22
N GLN A 59 30.93 37.27 -6.37
CA GLN A 59 31.00 38.04 -7.60
C GLN A 59 32.45 38.10 -8.10
N ALA A 60 32.61 37.81 -9.39
CA ALA A 60 33.89 37.66 -10.07
C ALA A 60 34.58 39.01 -10.36
N ALA A 61 35.89 39.07 -10.17
CA ALA A 61 36.77 40.01 -10.85
C ALA A 61 38.18 39.38 -11.03
N SER A 62 38.71 39.53 -12.25
CA SER A 62 40.00 39.01 -12.70
C SER A 62 41.17 39.84 -12.16
N ALA A 63 42.31 39.22 -11.83
CA ALA A 63 43.63 39.68 -12.28
C ALA A 63 44.78 38.78 -11.77
N ALA A 64 45.67 38.46 -12.74
CA ALA A 64 47.12 38.36 -12.66
C ALA A 64 47.81 37.39 -11.67
N VAL A 65 48.52 36.45 -12.29
CA VAL A 65 49.49 35.52 -11.73
C VAL A 65 50.77 36.27 -11.34
N ALA A 66 51.18 36.18 -10.08
CA ALA A 66 52.54 36.50 -9.64
C ALA A 66 53.00 35.43 -8.63
N ALA A 67 53.99 34.64 -9.04
CA ALA A 67 54.63 33.60 -8.25
C ALA A 67 55.68 34.19 -7.30
N LEU A 68 55.70 33.74 -6.05
CA LEU A 68 56.79 33.91 -5.07
C LEU A 68 56.74 32.74 -4.04
N PRO A 69 57.82 32.48 -3.28
CA PRO A 69 58.57 31.23 -3.34
C PRO A 69 58.27 30.25 -2.20
N SER A 70 58.72 29.00 -2.39
CA SER A 70 58.70 27.93 -1.39
C SER A 70 59.46 28.34 -0.11
N ALA A 71 58.72 28.52 0.98
CA ALA A 71 59.27 28.53 2.33
C ALA A 71 59.14 27.13 2.93
N VAL A 72 60.29 26.55 3.28
CA VAL A 72 60.42 25.32 4.06
C VAL A 72 59.81 25.57 5.44
N VAL A 73 58.74 24.83 5.78
CA VAL A 73 58.21 24.77 7.14
C VAL A 73 58.75 23.52 7.82
N THR A 74 59.66 23.73 8.76
CA THR A 74 60.05 22.74 9.76
C THR A 74 58.87 22.41 10.66
N THR A 75 58.57 21.13 10.78
CA THR A 75 57.51 20.55 11.62
C THR A 75 57.86 20.72 13.11
N PRO A 76 56.99 21.31 13.96
CA PRO A 76 57.03 21.04 15.39
C PRO A 76 56.21 19.78 15.67
N ALA A 77 56.75 18.91 16.53
CA ALA A 77 56.06 17.72 17.03
C ALA A 77 54.76 18.10 17.77
N PRO A 78 53.67 17.33 17.64
CA PRO A 78 52.44 17.58 18.37
C PRO A 78 52.62 17.21 19.85
N ALA A 79 52.63 18.22 20.72
CA ALA A 79 52.37 18.03 22.14
C ALA A 79 50.89 17.68 22.30
N GLY A 80 50.63 16.50 22.87
CA GLY A 80 49.27 16.01 23.13
C GLY A 80 48.52 16.95 24.06
N ALA A 81 47.52 17.65 23.53
CA ALA A 81 46.45 18.23 24.32
C ALA A 81 45.44 17.11 24.61
N SER A 82 45.50 16.53 25.81
CA SER A 82 44.39 15.69 26.29
C SER A 82 43.21 16.61 26.53
N VAL A 83 42.17 16.49 25.71
CA VAL A 83 40.85 17.05 26.04
C VAL A 83 40.38 16.36 27.32
N ALA A 84 40.35 17.12 28.42
CA ALA A 84 39.78 16.64 29.66
C ALA A 84 38.28 16.43 29.43
N VAL A 85 37.88 15.17 29.34
CA VAL A 85 36.48 14.76 29.33
C VAL A 85 35.92 15.13 30.71
N VAL A 86 35.07 16.15 30.74
CA VAL A 86 34.20 16.40 31.90
C VAL A 86 33.34 15.14 32.05
N PRO A 87 33.28 14.50 33.24
CA PRO A 87 32.43 13.34 33.41
C PRO A 87 30.97 13.81 33.38
N GLY A 88 30.38 13.79 32.19
CA GLY A 88 28.93 13.73 32.06
C GLY A 88 28.47 12.40 32.63
N GLU A 89 27.29 12.38 33.26
CA GLU A 89 26.67 11.12 33.66
C GLU A 89 26.60 10.18 32.44
N ASP A 90 27.09 8.97 32.60
CA ASP A 90 26.97 7.93 31.59
C ASP A 90 25.51 7.46 31.58
N LEU A 91 24.70 8.12 30.74
CA LEU A 91 23.29 7.80 30.51
C LEU A 91 23.11 6.59 29.57
N SER A 92 24.15 5.77 29.34
CA SER A 92 24.05 4.61 28.45
C SER A 92 23.30 3.44 29.10
N GLU A 93 22.39 2.83 28.33
CA GLU A 93 21.67 1.63 28.73
C GLU A 93 22.15 0.41 27.93
N PRO A 94 22.40 -0.75 28.58
CA PRO A 94 22.85 -1.95 27.89
C PRO A 94 21.74 -2.55 27.02
N ILE A 95 22.03 -2.76 25.73
CA ILE A 95 21.13 -3.43 24.79
C ILE A 95 21.05 -4.93 25.12
N ARG A 96 19.84 -5.47 25.29
CA ARG A 96 19.61 -6.88 25.63
C ARG A 96 18.60 -7.55 24.68
N GLY A 97 18.59 -8.88 24.70
CA GLY A 97 17.58 -9.69 24.01
C GLY A 97 17.52 -9.45 22.50
N ALA A 98 16.32 -9.15 21.99
CA ALA A 98 16.10 -8.91 20.55
C ALA A 98 16.93 -7.75 19.98
N GLY A 99 17.19 -6.71 20.78
CA GLY A 99 18.02 -5.58 20.35
C GLY A 99 19.47 -6.00 20.04
N LEU A 100 20.03 -6.90 20.85
CA LEU A 100 21.39 -7.43 20.63
C LEU A 100 21.47 -8.27 19.36
N ALA A 101 20.40 -9.03 19.05
CA ALA A 101 20.30 -9.77 17.80
C ALA A 101 20.24 -8.84 16.57
N ILE A 102 19.57 -7.68 16.68
CA ILE A 102 19.56 -6.67 15.63
C ILE A 102 20.97 -6.11 15.40
N VAL A 103 21.72 -5.78 16.47
CA VAL A 103 23.12 -5.31 16.36
C VAL A 103 23.97 -6.31 15.57
N ALA A 104 23.97 -7.58 15.99
CA ALA A 104 24.72 -8.63 15.32
C ALA A 104 24.29 -8.85 13.85
N ASN A 105 23.00 -8.66 13.54
CA ASN A 105 22.51 -8.72 12.17
C ASN A 105 23.00 -7.56 11.32
N MET A 106 22.97 -6.34 11.86
CA MET A 106 23.40 -5.13 11.15
C MET A 106 24.91 -5.14 10.88
N GLU A 107 25.71 -5.59 11.84
CA GLU A 107 27.15 -5.79 11.64
C GLU A 107 27.44 -6.80 10.53
N ARG A 108 26.74 -7.94 10.53
CA ARG A 108 26.86 -8.94 9.46
C ARG A 108 26.46 -8.39 8.10
N SER A 109 25.45 -7.51 8.02
CA SER A 109 25.02 -6.90 6.76
C SER A 109 26.09 -6.03 6.11
N LEU A 110 27.07 -5.51 6.87
CA LEU A 110 28.17 -4.69 6.32
C LEU A 110 29.07 -5.48 5.37
N SER A 111 29.12 -6.80 5.51
CA SER A 111 29.91 -7.69 4.67
C SER A 111 29.34 -7.91 3.26
N VAL A 112 28.10 -7.46 3.00
CA VAL A 112 27.41 -7.65 1.73
C VAL A 112 27.53 -6.37 0.89
N PRO A 113 28.30 -6.37 -0.20
CA PRO A 113 28.34 -5.25 -1.14
C PRO A 113 26.98 -5.16 -1.85
N THR A 114 26.19 -4.18 -1.48
CA THR A 114 24.83 -4.01 -2.00
C THR A 114 24.76 -2.92 -3.04
N ALA A 115 23.88 -3.10 -4.02
CA ALA A 115 23.38 -2.01 -4.84
C ALA A 115 21.86 -2.00 -4.81
N THR A 116 21.29 -0.84 -5.11
CA THR A 116 19.86 -0.60 -5.04
C THR A 116 19.35 -0.06 -6.36
N SER A 117 18.29 -0.68 -6.86
CA SER A 117 17.50 -0.16 -7.96
C SER A 117 16.08 0.12 -7.45
N PHE A 118 15.39 1.08 -8.05
CA PHE A 118 14.02 1.40 -7.68
C PHE A 118 13.18 1.69 -8.92
N ARG A 119 11.87 1.50 -8.80
CA ARG A 119 10.89 1.77 -9.86
C ARG A 119 9.59 2.23 -9.23
N ASN A 120 8.99 3.28 -9.81
CA ASN A 120 7.65 3.72 -9.48
C ASN A 120 6.65 2.87 -10.27
N VAL A 121 5.64 2.34 -9.59
CA VAL A 121 4.58 1.52 -10.17
C VAL A 121 3.23 2.18 -9.91
N PRO A 122 2.39 2.39 -10.95
CA PRO A 122 1.03 2.90 -10.75
C PRO A 122 0.21 1.94 -9.87
N ALA A 123 -0.48 2.48 -8.87
CA ALA A 123 -1.28 1.69 -7.94
C ALA A 123 -2.76 1.57 -8.36
N LYS A 124 -3.20 2.28 -9.40
CA LYS A 124 -4.64 2.35 -9.78
C LYS A 124 -5.29 0.97 -9.94
N LEU A 125 -4.70 0.10 -10.77
CA LEU A 125 -5.27 -1.23 -10.99
C LEU A 125 -5.22 -2.11 -9.75
N LEU A 126 -4.13 -1.98 -8.99
CA LEU A 126 -3.94 -2.66 -7.71
C LEU A 126 -5.03 -2.28 -6.70
N GLU A 127 -5.37 -0.99 -6.58
CA GLU A 127 -6.45 -0.49 -5.72
C GLU A 127 -7.82 -1.01 -6.16
N VAL A 128 -8.12 -0.90 -7.45
CA VAL A 128 -9.42 -1.30 -8.01
C VAL A 128 -9.65 -2.81 -7.83
N ASN A 129 -8.69 -3.64 -8.24
CA ASN A 129 -8.82 -5.10 -8.10
C ASN A 129 -8.84 -5.54 -6.63
N ARG A 130 -8.05 -4.92 -5.76
CA ARG A 130 -8.13 -5.17 -4.32
C ARG A 130 -9.50 -4.81 -3.75
N SER A 131 -10.11 -3.71 -4.20
CA SER A 131 -11.46 -3.30 -3.79
C SER A 131 -12.50 -4.35 -4.19
N VAL A 132 -12.43 -4.86 -5.43
CA VAL A 132 -13.31 -5.95 -5.91
C VAL A 132 -13.16 -7.22 -5.05
N ILE A 133 -11.92 -7.67 -4.82
CA ILE A 133 -11.63 -8.85 -3.99
C ILE A 133 -12.18 -8.67 -2.58
N ASN A 134 -11.89 -7.53 -1.94
CA ASN A 134 -12.33 -7.28 -0.56
C ASN A 134 -13.83 -7.07 -0.44
N GLY A 135 -14.47 -6.50 -1.46
CA GLY A 135 -15.93 -6.42 -1.54
C GLY A 135 -16.55 -7.82 -1.45
N TYR A 136 -16.05 -8.76 -2.26
CA TYR A 136 -16.51 -10.16 -2.21
C TYR A 136 -16.22 -10.81 -0.85
N ARG A 137 -14.97 -10.72 -0.36
CA ARG A 137 -14.53 -11.40 0.87
C ARG A 137 -15.22 -10.90 2.14
N ASN A 138 -15.51 -9.60 2.24
CA ASN A 138 -16.20 -9.03 3.39
C ASN A 138 -17.60 -9.65 3.56
N ARG A 139 -18.25 -9.99 2.45
CA ARG A 139 -19.59 -10.60 2.46
C ARG A 139 -19.56 -12.09 2.79
N THR A 140 -18.51 -12.80 2.42
CA THR A 140 -18.31 -14.22 2.78
C THR A 140 -17.68 -14.40 4.18
N GLY A 141 -17.52 -13.31 4.95
CA GLY A 141 -16.93 -13.36 6.29
C GLY A 141 -15.43 -13.67 6.32
N GLN A 142 -14.74 -13.53 5.18
CA GLN A 142 -13.32 -13.83 5.03
C GLN A 142 -12.44 -12.61 5.37
N SER A 143 -11.19 -12.86 5.77
CA SER A 143 -10.21 -11.81 6.10
C SER A 143 -9.88 -10.91 4.89
N LYS A 144 -9.60 -9.63 5.12
CA LYS A 144 -9.25 -8.70 4.04
C LYS A 144 -7.89 -9.03 3.42
N VAL A 145 -7.79 -8.86 2.10
CA VAL A 145 -6.51 -8.84 1.38
C VAL A 145 -5.88 -7.46 1.50
N SER A 146 -4.61 -7.40 1.91
CA SER A 146 -3.80 -6.19 1.98
C SER A 146 -3.09 -5.93 0.65
N PHE A 147 -2.63 -4.68 0.43
CA PHE A 147 -1.72 -4.38 -0.68
C PHE A 147 -0.43 -5.19 -0.59
N THR A 148 0.09 -5.39 0.62
CA THR A 148 1.28 -6.20 0.87
C THR A 148 1.11 -7.63 0.36
N HIS A 149 -0.07 -8.25 0.48
CA HIS A 149 -0.28 -9.60 -0.06
C HIS A 149 -0.07 -9.64 -1.57
N LEU A 150 -0.70 -8.72 -2.31
CA LEU A 150 -0.62 -8.66 -3.77
C LEU A 150 0.80 -8.32 -4.24
N ILE A 151 1.44 -7.34 -3.61
CA ILE A 151 2.81 -6.92 -3.96
C ILE A 151 3.81 -8.02 -3.63
N ALA A 152 3.73 -8.64 -2.45
CA ALA A 152 4.60 -9.75 -2.06
C ALA A 152 4.44 -10.95 -3.00
N PHE A 153 3.22 -11.29 -3.37
CA PHE A 153 2.99 -12.38 -4.32
C PHE A 153 3.50 -12.04 -5.72
N ALA A 154 3.32 -10.81 -6.20
CA ALA A 154 3.89 -10.34 -7.45
C ALA A 154 5.44 -10.42 -7.45
N ILE A 155 6.09 -10.09 -6.34
CA ILE A 155 7.54 -10.24 -6.16
C ILE A 155 7.95 -11.71 -6.25
N VAL A 156 7.25 -12.60 -5.54
CA VAL A 156 7.52 -14.04 -5.59
C VAL A 156 7.38 -14.57 -7.01
N ARG A 157 6.30 -14.19 -7.73
CA ARG A 157 6.11 -14.60 -9.13
C ARG A 157 7.15 -13.99 -10.07
N ALA A 158 7.52 -12.73 -9.90
CA ALA A 158 8.54 -12.11 -10.72
C ALA A 158 9.89 -12.85 -10.64
N ILE A 159 10.27 -13.29 -9.45
CA ILE A 159 11.48 -14.08 -9.23
C ILE A 159 11.31 -15.50 -9.77
N ALA A 160 10.21 -16.18 -9.44
CA ALA A 160 9.98 -17.56 -9.84
C ALA A 160 9.87 -17.74 -11.37
N ASP A 161 9.19 -16.81 -12.05
CA ASP A 161 8.83 -16.95 -13.47
C ASP A 161 9.85 -16.33 -14.43
N ALA A 162 10.54 -15.27 -14.01
CA ALA A 162 11.34 -14.47 -14.93
C ALA A 162 12.79 -14.27 -14.49
N VAL A 163 13.05 -14.05 -13.19
CA VAL A 163 14.38 -13.65 -12.71
C VAL A 163 14.83 -14.48 -11.50
N PRO A 164 15.01 -15.82 -11.64
CA PRO A 164 15.30 -16.71 -10.52
C PRO A 164 16.65 -16.44 -9.83
N VAL A 165 17.58 -15.75 -10.50
CA VAL A 165 18.84 -15.34 -9.88
C VAL A 165 18.63 -14.43 -8.66
N MET A 166 17.54 -13.68 -8.59
CA MET A 166 17.24 -12.79 -7.46
C MET A 166 17.07 -13.52 -6.12
N SER A 167 16.73 -14.82 -6.13
CA SER A 167 16.66 -15.63 -4.91
C SER A 167 17.97 -16.33 -4.56
N SER A 168 19.04 -16.15 -5.34
CA SER A 168 20.33 -16.79 -5.10
C SER A 168 21.11 -16.13 -3.97
N GLY A 169 21.83 -16.92 -3.17
CA GLY A 169 22.69 -16.41 -2.10
C GLY A 169 24.17 -16.46 -2.48
N PHE A 170 24.98 -15.57 -1.90
CA PHE A 170 26.44 -15.67 -1.95
C PHE A 170 26.93 -16.57 -0.80
N VAL A 171 27.81 -17.53 -1.11
CA VAL A 171 28.46 -18.37 -0.11
C VAL A 171 29.93 -18.56 -0.45
N GLU A 172 30.77 -18.70 0.57
CA GLU A 172 32.15 -19.18 0.40
C GLU A 172 32.15 -20.69 0.52
N GLY A 173 32.75 -21.37 -0.48
CA GLY A 173 32.92 -22.81 -0.42
C GLY A 173 33.88 -23.23 0.68
N LEU A 174 33.91 -24.53 0.99
CA LEU A 174 34.89 -25.11 1.94
C LEU A 174 36.35 -24.87 1.50
N ASP A 175 36.56 -24.56 0.22
CA ASP A 175 37.82 -24.17 -0.40
C ASP A 175 38.13 -22.67 -0.32
N GLY A 176 37.31 -21.88 0.40
CA GLY A 176 37.43 -20.43 0.52
C GLY A 176 37.10 -19.67 -0.77
N LYS A 177 36.59 -20.35 -1.81
CA LYS A 177 36.27 -19.73 -3.09
C LYS A 177 34.83 -19.22 -3.12
N PRO A 178 34.57 -18.04 -3.71
CA PRO A 178 33.23 -17.49 -3.84
C PRO A 178 32.36 -18.37 -4.75
N ARG A 179 31.14 -18.66 -4.31
CA ARG A 179 30.16 -19.50 -5.02
C ARG A 179 28.76 -18.88 -4.93
N VAL A 180 27.96 -19.14 -5.95
CA VAL A 180 26.53 -18.77 -5.97
C VAL A 180 25.70 -19.96 -5.51
N LEU A 181 24.98 -19.78 -4.40
CA LEU A 181 24.00 -20.73 -3.89
C LEU A 181 22.66 -20.52 -4.60
N ARG A 182 22.28 -21.44 -5.47
CA ARG A 182 20.97 -21.43 -6.14
C ARG A 182 19.96 -22.22 -5.31
N HIS A 183 18.89 -21.56 -4.90
CA HIS A 183 17.82 -22.17 -4.13
C HIS A 183 16.75 -22.76 -5.05
N LYS A 184 16.23 -23.95 -4.72
CA LYS A 184 15.10 -24.57 -5.44
C LYS A 184 13.76 -23.96 -5.08
N HIS A 185 13.65 -23.49 -3.84
CA HIS A 185 12.43 -22.92 -3.28
C HIS A 185 12.69 -21.47 -2.91
N ILE A 186 11.65 -20.63 -3.05
CA ILE A 186 11.66 -19.26 -2.57
C ILE A 186 11.08 -19.28 -1.15
N ASN A 187 11.86 -18.78 -0.20
CA ASN A 187 11.42 -18.58 1.18
C ASN A 187 11.42 -17.08 1.46
N LEU A 188 10.23 -16.51 1.68
CA LEU A 188 10.02 -15.09 1.84
C LEU A 188 10.09 -14.69 3.33
N GLY A 189 11.14 -13.96 3.70
CA GLY A 189 11.19 -13.27 4.99
C GLY A 189 10.32 -12.02 4.96
N LEU A 190 9.39 -11.87 5.90
CA LEU A 190 8.51 -10.72 5.97
C LEU A 190 8.85 -9.87 7.20
N ALA A 191 9.27 -8.64 7.00
CA ALA A 191 9.50 -7.71 8.10
C ALA A 191 8.15 -7.25 8.69
N VAL A 192 7.88 -7.67 9.93
CA VAL A 192 6.69 -7.29 10.69
C VAL A 192 7.13 -6.44 11.87
N ASP A 193 6.54 -5.26 11.96
CA ASP A 193 6.74 -4.38 13.08
C ASP A 193 5.70 -4.67 14.18
N VAL A 194 6.19 -4.99 15.38
CA VAL A 194 5.36 -5.38 16.53
C VAL A 194 5.46 -4.31 17.60
N ALA A 195 4.35 -3.59 17.80
CA ALA A 195 4.19 -2.70 18.94
C ALA A 195 3.95 -3.53 20.22
N LYS A 196 4.75 -3.28 21.25
CA LYS A 196 4.57 -3.84 22.59
C LYS A 196 3.67 -2.95 23.43
N SER A 197 3.17 -3.50 24.53
CA SER A 197 2.30 -2.79 25.48
C SER A 197 2.99 -1.60 26.16
N ASP A 198 4.32 -1.56 26.17
CA ASP A 198 5.13 -0.46 26.72
C ASP A 198 5.36 0.70 25.71
N GLY A 199 4.77 0.62 24.51
CA GLY A 199 4.94 1.61 23.44
C GLY A 199 6.22 1.40 22.61
N SER A 200 7.12 0.50 23.02
CA SER A 200 8.29 0.14 22.22
C SER A 200 7.88 -0.71 21.02
N ARG A 201 8.63 -0.59 19.92
CA ARG A 201 8.41 -1.34 18.69
C ARG A 201 9.57 -2.30 18.48
N THR A 202 9.30 -3.50 17.99
CA THR A 202 10.33 -4.49 17.69
C THR A 202 10.09 -5.08 16.32
N LEU A 203 11.13 -5.04 15.49
CA LEU A 203 11.11 -5.64 14.17
C LEU A 203 11.39 -7.14 14.27
N VAL A 204 10.51 -7.95 13.69
CA VAL A 204 10.71 -9.39 13.55
C VAL A 204 10.55 -9.79 12.09
N VAL A 205 11.33 -10.77 11.64
CA VAL A 205 11.34 -11.21 10.23
C VAL A 205 11.07 -12.73 10.15
N PRO A 206 9.83 -13.18 10.36
CA PRO A 206 9.46 -14.57 10.11
C PRO A 206 9.53 -14.93 8.61
N VAL A 207 9.63 -16.21 8.31
CA VAL A 207 9.88 -16.76 6.97
C VAL A 207 8.73 -17.65 6.52
N LEU A 208 8.08 -17.28 5.41
CA LEU A 208 7.18 -18.15 4.66
C LEU A 208 7.98 -19.06 3.74
N ARG A 209 7.75 -20.37 3.83
CA ARG A 209 8.52 -21.38 3.09
C ARG A 209 7.84 -21.76 1.78
N GLU A 210 8.65 -22.04 0.77
CA GLU A 210 8.21 -22.61 -0.52
C GLU A 210 7.08 -21.83 -1.22
N VAL A 211 7.10 -20.51 -1.09
CA VAL A 211 6.01 -19.63 -1.58
C VAL A 211 5.86 -19.65 -3.10
N ASN A 212 6.87 -20.10 -3.84
CA ASN A 212 6.81 -20.24 -5.29
C ASN A 212 5.87 -21.35 -5.78
N ALA A 213 5.53 -22.32 -4.91
CA ALA A 213 4.63 -23.42 -5.22
C ALA A 213 3.17 -23.16 -4.80
N MET A 214 2.92 -22.07 -4.06
CA MET A 214 1.60 -21.74 -3.52
C MET A 214 0.72 -21.04 -4.56
N SER A 215 -0.59 -21.33 -4.53
CA SER A 215 -1.57 -20.42 -5.13
C SER A 215 -1.65 -19.12 -4.30
N PHE A 216 -2.24 -18.06 -4.85
CA PHE A 216 -2.39 -16.83 -4.07
C PHE A 216 -3.32 -17.02 -2.85
N GLY A 217 -4.37 -17.84 -2.97
CA GLY A 217 -5.21 -18.24 -1.84
C GLY A 217 -4.43 -18.91 -0.72
N ASP A 218 -3.61 -19.92 -1.04
CA ASP A 218 -2.77 -20.62 -0.07
C ASP A 218 -1.73 -19.68 0.56
N PHE A 219 -1.14 -18.79 -0.25
CA PHE A 219 -0.20 -17.78 0.20
C PHE A 219 -0.83 -16.84 1.22
N VAL A 220 -2.06 -16.35 0.99
CA VAL A 220 -2.77 -15.47 1.94
C VAL A 220 -3.04 -16.20 3.26
N VAL A 221 -3.46 -17.47 3.22
CA VAL A 221 -3.68 -18.27 4.44
C VAL A 221 -2.38 -18.44 5.22
N ALA A 222 -1.30 -18.86 4.55
CA ALA A 222 0.00 -19.04 5.19
C ALA A 222 0.55 -17.72 5.78
N TYR A 223 0.37 -16.62 5.05
CA TYR A 223 0.75 -15.28 5.49
C TYR A 223 -0.01 -14.85 6.74
N GLU A 224 -1.34 -14.98 6.75
CA GLU A 224 -2.17 -14.60 7.90
C GLU A 224 -1.90 -15.47 9.12
N ASP A 225 -1.64 -16.76 8.94
CA ASP A 225 -1.25 -17.66 10.03
C ASP A 225 0.09 -17.25 10.65
N MET A 226 1.06 -16.87 9.83
CA MET A 226 2.34 -16.33 10.29
C MET A 226 2.16 -15.02 11.04
N VAL A 227 1.38 -14.07 10.50
CA VAL A 227 1.07 -12.80 11.18
C VAL A 227 0.34 -13.04 12.50
N ARG A 228 -0.57 -14.03 12.56
CA ARG A 228 -1.24 -14.42 13.81
C ARG A 228 -0.24 -14.96 14.84
N LYS A 229 0.72 -15.80 14.43
CA LYS A 229 1.80 -16.28 15.32
C LYS A 229 2.66 -15.13 15.84
N VAL A 230 2.97 -14.15 14.99
CA VAL A 230 3.72 -12.94 15.39
C VAL A 230 2.96 -12.17 16.46
N LYS A 231 1.68 -11.86 16.23
CA LYS A 231 0.83 -11.11 17.16
C LYS A 231 0.63 -11.84 18.49
N LEU A 232 0.55 -13.17 18.46
CA LEU A 232 0.42 -14.00 19.66
C LEU A 232 1.75 -14.31 20.36
N ASN A 233 2.88 -13.81 19.83
CA ASN A 233 4.24 -14.11 20.29
C ASN A 233 4.53 -15.63 20.39
N LYS A 234 4.12 -16.38 19.37
CA LYS A 234 4.25 -17.85 19.28
C LYS A 234 5.22 -18.30 18.17
N LEU A 235 6.17 -17.45 17.79
CA LEU A 235 7.17 -17.79 16.78
C LEU A 235 8.26 -18.69 17.38
N ALA A 236 8.60 -19.75 16.66
CA ALA A 236 9.72 -20.62 16.98
C ALA A 236 11.00 -20.16 16.28
N VAL A 237 12.17 -20.60 16.76
CA VAL A 237 13.47 -20.30 16.11
C VAL A 237 13.48 -20.71 14.63
N ALA A 238 12.83 -21.84 14.30
CA ALA A 238 12.71 -22.33 12.94
C ALA A 238 11.93 -21.38 12.02
N ASP A 239 11.06 -20.52 12.56
CA ASP A 239 10.29 -19.54 11.77
C ASP A 239 11.16 -18.39 11.27
N PHE A 240 12.38 -18.20 11.78
CA PHE A 240 13.31 -17.14 11.37
C PHE A 240 14.40 -17.60 10.40
N GLN A 241 14.49 -18.90 10.12
CA GLN A 241 15.62 -19.50 9.38
C GLN A 241 15.28 -19.79 7.92
N GLY A 242 16.27 -19.60 7.05
CA GLY A 242 16.23 -20.07 5.67
C GLY A 242 15.51 -19.14 4.69
N ALA A 243 15.31 -17.87 5.02
CA ALA A 243 14.85 -16.87 4.06
C ALA A 243 15.85 -16.74 2.90
N THR A 244 15.35 -16.79 1.67
CA THR A 244 16.12 -16.59 0.44
C THR A 244 16.01 -15.14 -0.05
N ILE A 245 14.84 -14.55 0.19
CA ILE A 245 14.52 -13.16 -0.11
C ILE A 245 13.80 -12.56 1.10
N SER A 246 13.74 -11.24 1.19
CA SER A 246 12.96 -10.57 2.21
C SER A 246 12.16 -9.38 1.66
N LEU A 247 11.07 -9.06 2.34
CA LEU A 247 10.20 -7.93 2.04
C LEU A 247 10.01 -7.08 3.28
N THR A 248 10.14 -5.77 3.12
CA THR A 248 9.84 -4.78 4.14
C THR A 248 8.86 -3.74 3.60
N ASN A 249 7.88 -3.35 4.42
CA ASN A 249 6.84 -2.39 4.03
C ASN A 249 6.79 -1.19 5.00
N PRO A 250 7.77 -0.27 4.91
CA PRO A 250 7.71 1.00 5.64
C PRO A 250 6.67 1.97 5.05
N GLY A 251 6.06 1.68 3.90
CA GLY A 251 4.98 2.48 3.33
C GLY A 251 3.77 2.66 4.25
N THR A 252 3.54 1.71 5.16
CA THR A 252 2.49 1.80 6.20
C THR A 252 2.63 2.98 7.16
N ILE A 253 3.83 3.56 7.27
CA ILE A 253 4.13 4.74 8.09
C ILE A 253 4.49 5.97 7.24
N GLY A 254 4.14 5.98 5.95
CA GLY A 254 4.35 7.11 5.05
C GLY A 254 5.74 7.18 4.40
N THR A 255 6.59 6.15 4.55
CA THR A 255 7.90 6.14 3.90
C THR A 255 7.75 5.92 2.40
N VAL A 256 8.14 6.91 1.58
CA VAL A 256 8.08 6.83 0.11
C VAL A 256 9.09 5.82 -0.45
N GLN A 257 10.32 5.85 0.05
CA GLN A 257 11.41 4.99 -0.43
C GLN A 257 12.28 4.56 0.74
N SER A 258 12.71 3.30 0.73
CA SER A 258 13.65 2.75 1.71
C SER A 258 14.77 1.98 1.02
N VAL A 259 15.99 2.12 1.55
CA VAL A 259 17.16 1.32 1.15
C VAL A 259 17.46 0.32 2.26
N PRO A 260 16.76 -0.82 2.30
CA PRO A 260 16.91 -1.79 3.37
C PRO A 260 18.27 -2.48 3.34
N ARG A 261 18.74 -2.92 4.52
CA ARG A 261 19.99 -3.67 4.68
C ARG A 261 19.76 -5.15 4.34
N LEU A 262 20.55 -5.67 3.40
CA LEU A 262 20.49 -7.08 2.98
C LEU A 262 21.28 -7.96 3.97
N MET A 263 20.71 -9.10 4.32
CA MET A 263 21.35 -10.08 5.19
C MET A 263 22.22 -11.06 4.37
N PRO A 264 23.39 -11.48 4.89
CA PRO A 264 24.21 -12.49 4.21
C PRO A 264 23.42 -13.77 3.91
N GLY A 265 23.65 -14.35 2.74
CA GLY A 265 22.96 -15.55 2.26
C GLY A 265 21.62 -15.29 1.54
N GLN A 266 21.07 -14.07 1.61
CA GLN A 266 19.91 -13.65 0.80
C GLN A 266 20.38 -12.96 -0.49
N GLY A 267 19.60 -13.09 -1.56
CA GLY A 267 19.90 -12.43 -2.83
C GLY A 267 19.39 -10.98 -2.89
N VAL A 268 18.17 -10.75 -2.40
CA VAL A 268 17.50 -9.45 -2.47
C VAL A 268 16.61 -9.22 -1.26
N ILE A 269 16.56 -7.96 -0.83
CA ILE A 269 15.54 -7.42 0.06
C ILE A 269 14.75 -6.35 -0.70
N VAL A 270 13.42 -6.47 -0.68
CA VAL A 270 12.52 -5.58 -1.42
C VAL A 270 11.83 -4.62 -0.45
N GLY A 271 11.99 -3.32 -0.69
CA GLY A 271 11.28 -2.28 0.04
C GLY A 271 10.02 -1.85 -0.70
N VAL A 272 8.90 -1.77 0.02
CA VAL A 272 7.63 -1.26 -0.49
C VAL A 272 7.33 0.08 0.17
N GLY A 273 7.28 1.13 -0.66
CA GLY A 273 6.95 2.49 -0.24
C GLY A 273 5.46 2.69 0.05
N SER A 274 5.10 3.90 0.47
CA SER A 274 3.71 4.32 0.61
C SER A 274 3.01 4.32 -0.75
N ILE A 275 1.70 4.06 -0.73
CA ILE A 275 0.83 4.22 -1.89
C ILE A 275 0.22 5.61 -1.77
N ASP A 276 0.71 6.55 -2.58
CA ASP A 276 0.26 7.93 -2.52
C ASP A 276 0.40 8.62 -3.88
N TYR A 277 -0.19 9.80 -4.03
CA TYR A 277 0.07 10.63 -5.20
C TYR A 277 1.53 11.07 -5.25
N PRO A 278 2.10 11.24 -6.46
CA PRO A 278 3.40 11.89 -6.61
C PRO A 278 3.42 13.23 -5.89
N ALA A 279 4.59 13.64 -5.39
CA ALA A 279 4.73 14.82 -4.53
C ALA A 279 4.17 16.10 -5.18
N GLU A 280 4.29 16.20 -6.50
CA GLU A 280 3.82 17.32 -7.32
C GLU A 280 2.29 17.47 -7.32
N PHE A 281 1.56 16.42 -6.96
CA PHE A 281 0.10 16.36 -6.92
C PHE A 281 -0.47 16.19 -5.51
N GLN A 282 0.37 16.18 -4.48
CA GLN A 282 -0.09 16.12 -3.10
C GLN A 282 -0.82 17.41 -2.72
N GLY A 283 -2.00 17.28 -2.11
CA GLY A 283 -2.87 18.42 -1.76
C GLY A 283 -3.71 18.97 -2.92
N ALA A 284 -3.59 18.42 -4.13
CA ALA A 284 -4.51 18.74 -5.21
C ALA A 284 -5.92 18.20 -4.92
N ASP A 285 -6.94 18.87 -5.46
CA ASP A 285 -8.33 18.40 -5.35
C ASP A 285 -8.49 17.02 -6.01
N GLU A 286 -9.03 16.04 -5.29
CA GLU A 286 -9.16 14.66 -5.78
C GLU A 286 -10.03 14.57 -7.05
N ARG A 287 -11.03 15.46 -7.18
CA ARG A 287 -11.85 15.55 -8.39
C ARG A 287 -11.04 16.01 -9.61
N ALA A 288 -10.13 16.96 -9.41
CA ALA A 288 -9.23 17.41 -10.45
C ALA A 288 -8.27 16.28 -10.85
N LEU A 289 -7.73 15.53 -9.89
CA LEU A 289 -6.88 14.37 -10.15
C LEU A 289 -7.60 13.28 -10.94
N GLY A 290 -8.85 12.97 -10.58
CA GLY A 290 -9.70 12.03 -11.32
C GLY A 290 -10.01 12.49 -12.75
N THR A 291 -10.23 13.79 -12.94
CA THR A 291 -10.44 14.39 -14.27
C THR A 291 -9.18 14.31 -15.14
N LEU A 292 -8.01 14.54 -14.55
CA LEU A 292 -6.71 14.45 -15.23
C LEU A 292 -6.22 13.00 -15.43
N GLY A 293 -6.88 12.01 -14.82
CA GLY A 293 -6.45 10.61 -14.89
C GLY A 293 -5.14 10.35 -14.14
N ILE A 294 -4.88 11.08 -13.05
CA ILE A 294 -3.67 10.91 -12.23
C ILE A 294 -3.95 9.83 -11.18
N SER A 295 -3.07 8.84 -11.07
CA SER A 295 -3.17 7.79 -10.05
C SER A 295 -2.09 7.92 -8.99
N LYS A 296 -2.37 7.35 -7.82
CA LYS A 296 -1.36 7.03 -6.82
C LYS A 296 -0.31 6.08 -7.38
N VAL A 297 0.91 6.17 -6.84
CA VAL A 297 2.05 5.34 -7.19
C VAL A 297 2.59 4.65 -5.94
N VAL A 298 3.29 3.54 -6.15
CA VAL A 298 4.09 2.87 -5.12
C VAL A 298 5.52 2.73 -5.63
N THR A 299 6.47 3.13 -4.79
CA THR A 299 7.90 2.93 -5.08
C THR A 299 8.32 1.56 -4.58
N ILE A 300 8.87 0.74 -5.47
CA ILE A 300 9.42 -0.57 -5.13
C ILE A 300 10.94 -0.49 -5.26
N THR A 301 11.65 -0.77 -4.17
CA THR A 301 13.11 -0.80 -4.13
C THR A 301 13.62 -2.23 -4.06
N SER A 302 14.73 -2.50 -4.76
CA SER A 302 15.41 -3.79 -4.78
C SER A 302 16.85 -3.56 -4.35
N THR A 303 17.18 -3.87 -3.10
CA THR A 303 18.57 -3.91 -2.62
C THR A 303 19.10 -5.33 -2.75
N TYR A 304 20.13 -5.54 -3.56
CA TYR A 304 20.66 -6.86 -3.93
C TYR A 304 22.16 -6.97 -3.72
N ASP A 305 22.66 -8.19 -3.58
CA ASP A 305 24.10 -8.47 -3.49
C ASP A 305 24.76 -8.32 -4.87
N HIS A 306 25.51 -7.23 -5.05
CA HIS A 306 26.11 -6.89 -6.35
C HIS A 306 27.26 -7.85 -6.74
N ARG A 307 27.71 -8.73 -5.84
CA ARG A 307 28.68 -9.78 -6.19
C ARG A 307 28.08 -10.83 -7.13
N ILE A 308 26.78 -11.08 -7.04
CA ILE A 308 26.10 -12.19 -7.73
C ILE A 308 24.92 -11.77 -8.59
N ILE A 309 24.35 -10.59 -8.35
CA ILE A 309 23.22 -10.03 -9.12
C ILE A 309 23.69 -8.74 -9.79
N GLN A 310 23.41 -8.61 -11.08
CA GLN A 310 23.73 -7.42 -11.87
C GLN A 310 22.57 -6.41 -11.87
N GLY A 311 22.87 -5.13 -12.05
CA GLY A 311 21.85 -4.07 -12.10
C GLY A 311 20.81 -4.27 -13.21
N ALA A 312 21.18 -4.87 -14.34
CA ALA A 312 20.23 -5.24 -15.38
C ALA A 312 19.22 -6.31 -14.93
N GLU A 313 19.65 -7.27 -14.10
CA GLU A 313 18.77 -8.33 -13.57
C GLU A 313 17.81 -7.75 -12.53
N SER A 314 18.29 -6.88 -11.64
CA SER A 314 17.41 -6.15 -10.72
C SER A 314 16.42 -5.24 -11.44
N GLY A 315 16.86 -4.55 -12.50
CA GLY A 315 15.99 -3.74 -13.36
C GLY A 315 14.91 -4.57 -14.07
N LEU A 316 15.28 -5.75 -14.59
CA LEU A 316 14.33 -6.69 -15.20
C LEU A 316 13.34 -7.24 -14.17
N PHE A 317 13.80 -7.55 -12.96
CA PHE A 317 12.95 -7.97 -11.86
C PHE A 317 11.91 -6.90 -11.50
N LEU A 318 12.33 -5.65 -11.30
CA LEU A 318 11.41 -4.54 -11.03
C LEU A 318 10.46 -4.28 -12.21
N LYS A 319 10.92 -4.45 -13.45
CA LYS A 319 10.07 -4.40 -14.65
C LYS A 319 8.99 -5.47 -14.60
N ARG A 320 9.36 -6.72 -14.27
CA ARG A 320 8.42 -7.83 -14.15
C ARG A 320 7.38 -7.60 -13.05
N VAL A 321 7.79 -7.08 -11.89
CA VAL A 321 6.85 -6.72 -10.81
C VAL A 321 5.87 -5.65 -11.28
N HIS A 322 6.34 -4.63 -11.98
CA HIS A 322 5.49 -3.59 -12.57
C HIS A 322 4.47 -4.19 -13.55
N GLU A 323 4.91 -5.03 -14.49
CA GLU A 323 4.02 -5.71 -15.45
C GLU A 323 2.94 -6.54 -14.74
N LEU A 324 3.31 -7.35 -13.75
CA LEU A 324 2.36 -8.16 -12.97
C LEU A 324 1.33 -7.29 -12.23
N LEU A 325 1.75 -6.19 -11.62
CA LEU A 325 0.84 -5.27 -10.90
C LEU A 325 -0.09 -4.50 -11.84
N LEU A 326 0.28 -4.34 -13.12
CA LEU A 326 -0.60 -3.86 -14.20
C LEU A 326 -1.48 -4.97 -14.82
N GLY A 327 -1.43 -6.19 -14.30
CA GLY A 327 -2.27 -7.31 -14.72
C GLY A 327 -1.74 -8.09 -15.92
N GLU A 328 -0.53 -7.78 -16.39
CA GLU A 328 0.12 -8.60 -17.41
C GLU A 328 0.39 -10.02 -16.90
N HIS A 329 0.60 -10.95 -17.83
CA HIS A 329 0.91 -12.36 -17.55
C HIS A 329 -0.18 -13.09 -16.76
N GLY A 330 -1.43 -12.63 -16.84
CA GLY A 330 -2.57 -13.28 -16.21
C GLY A 330 -2.57 -13.17 -14.68
N PHE A 331 -1.89 -12.16 -14.11
CA PHE A 331 -1.67 -12.07 -12.67
C PHE A 331 -2.98 -11.97 -11.88
N TYR A 332 -3.87 -11.04 -12.24
CA TYR A 332 -5.12 -10.86 -11.50
C TYR A 332 -6.12 -11.98 -11.80
N GLU A 333 -6.11 -12.57 -13.00
CA GLU A 333 -6.92 -13.74 -13.34
C GLU A 333 -6.56 -14.93 -12.43
N ALA A 334 -5.27 -15.20 -12.24
CA ALA A 334 -4.81 -16.23 -11.33
C ALA A 334 -5.16 -15.92 -9.86
N VAL A 335 -5.01 -14.65 -9.44
CA VAL A 335 -5.40 -14.19 -8.11
C VAL A 335 -6.89 -14.41 -7.86
N PHE A 336 -7.77 -13.92 -8.75
CA PHE A 336 -9.22 -14.02 -8.61
C PHE A 336 -9.67 -15.47 -8.58
N LYS A 337 -9.16 -16.29 -9.51
CA LYS A 337 -9.44 -17.72 -9.56
C LYS A 337 -9.05 -18.44 -8.27
N SER A 338 -7.85 -18.19 -7.75
CA SER A 338 -7.40 -18.83 -6.50
C SER A 338 -8.20 -18.43 -5.26
N MET A 339 -8.88 -17.27 -5.32
CA MET A 339 -9.68 -16.72 -4.24
C MET A 339 -11.18 -17.03 -4.39
N GLY A 340 -11.57 -17.74 -5.45
CA GLY A 340 -12.97 -18.04 -5.75
C GLY A 340 -13.82 -16.81 -6.06
N VAL A 341 -13.20 -15.70 -6.50
CA VAL A 341 -13.95 -14.49 -6.83
C VAL A 341 -14.72 -14.74 -8.14
N PRO A 342 -16.06 -14.68 -8.15
CA PRO A 342 -16.88 -15.07 -9.31
C PRO A 342 -16.98 -13.94 -10.37
N TYR A 343 -15.99 -13.06 -10.43
CA TYR A 343 -16.00 -11.89 -11.29
C TYR A 343 -14.71 -11.84 -12.11
N GLU A 344 -14.76 -11.24 -13.29
CA GLU A 344 -13.55 -10.98 -14.07
C GLU A 344 -12.74 -9.84 -13.41
N ALA A 345 -11.42 -9.98 -13.40
CA ALA A 345 -10.53 -8.94 -12.93
C ALA A 345 -10.61 -7.71 -13.84
N VAL A 346 -10.52 -6.53 -13.23
CA VAL A 346 -10.42 -5.27 -13.98
C VAL A 346 -9.05 -5.25 -14.68
N LYS A 347 -9.05 -4.78 -15.92
CA LYS A 347 -7.87 -4.76 -16.81
C LYS A 347 -7.31 -3.34 -16.94
N TRP A 348 -5.99 -3.23 -17.07
CA TRP A 348 -5.34 -1.98 -17.44
C TRP A 348 -5.77 -1.56 -18.85
N ARG A 349 -6.18 -0.31 -19.01
CA ARG A 349 -6.49 0.30 -20.31
C ARG A 349 -5.97 1.72 -20.32
N THR A 350 -5.54 2.20 -21.47
CA THR A 350 -5.14 3.60 -21.64
C THR A 350 -6.35 4.51 -21.52
N ASP A 351 -6.21 5.65 -20.87
CA ASP A 351 -7.28 6.65 -20.82
C ASP A 351 -7.56 7.21 -22.22
N VAL A 352 -8.84 7.43 -22.51
CA VAL A 352 -9.31 8.10 -23.72
C VAL A 352 -9.94 9.41 -23.27
N ASN A 353 -9.16 10.48 -23.34
CA ASN A 353 -9.60 11.84 -23.02
C ASN A 353 -9.08 12.77 -24.14
N PRO A 354 -9.84 12.92 -25.25
CA PRO A 354 -9.42 13.76 -26.37
C PRO A 354 -9.39 15.25 -25.99
N LEU A 355 -8.73 16.06 -26.83
CA LEU A 355 -8.57 17.50 -26.59
C LEU A 355 -9.90 18.27 -26.52
N ASP A 356 -10.93 17.79 -27.22
CA ASP A 356 -12.31 18.29 -27.02
C ASP A 356 -12.91 17.64 -25.78
N HIS A 357 -12.63 18.26 -24.63
CA HIS A 357 -13.02 17.72 -23.33
C HIS A 357 -14.54 17.75 -23.11
N GLU A 358 -15.26 18.72 -23.69
CA GLU A 358 -16.70 18.86 -23.51
C GLU A 358 -17.47 17.79 -24.27
N GLU A 359 -17.18 17.62 -25.57
CA GLU A 359 -17.83 16.59 -26.38
C GLU A 359 -17.58 15.18 -25.83
N ALA A 360 -16.33 14.88 -25.45
CA ALA A 360 -15.99 13.58 -24.89
C ALA A 360 -16.65 13.31 -23.53
N MET A 361 -16.83 14.33 -22.70
CA MET A 361 -17.51 14.17 -21.42
C MET A 361 -19.03 13.95 -21.61
N LEU A 362 -19.63 14.61 -22.60
CA LEU A 362 -21.03 14.37 -22.99
C LEU A 362 -21.23 12.95 -23.53
N ASP A 363 -20.32 12.48 -24.39
CA ASP A 363 -20.34 11.12 -24.91
C ASP A 363 -20.26 10.10 -23.76
N LYS A 364 -19.30 10.26 -22.85
CA LYS A 364 -19.17 9.41 -21.65
C LYS A 364 -20.45 9.47 -20.80
N GLN A 365 -21.06 10.64 -20.61
CA GLN A 365 -22.31 10.78 -19.87
C GLN A 365 -23.48 10.02 -20.51
N MET A 366 -23.58 9.99 -21.85
CA MET A 366 -24.56 9.17 -22.56
C MET A 366 -24.30 7.67 -22.36
N GLN A 367 -23.03 7.27 -22.37
CA GLN A 367 -22.62 5.90 -22.09
C GLN A 367 -22.93 5.46 -20.66
N ILE A 368 -22.79 6.36 -19.67
CA ILE A 368 -23.21 6.10 -18.28
C ILE A 368 -24.69 5.79 -18.18
N ALA A 369 -25.56 6.57 -18.83
CA ALA A 369 -26.99 6.30 -18.85
C ALA A 369 -27.32 4.93 -19.46
N THR A 370 -26.60 4.55 -20.52
CA THR A 370 -26.70 3.21 -21.14
C THR A 370 -26.25 2.12 -20.18
N LEU A 371 -25.12 2.30 -19.50
CA LEU A 371 -24.56 1.34 -18.55
C LEU A 371 -25.50 1.10 -17.37
N ILE A 372 -26.10 2.16 -16.81
CA ILE A 372 -27.14 2.06 -15.76
C ILE A 372 -28.32 1.21 -16.27
N ARG A 373 -28.83 1.54 -17.46
CA ARG A 373 -29.95 0.80 -18.04
C ARG A 373 -29.62 -0.68 -18.25
N VAL A 374 -28.45 -0.99 -18.76
CA VAL A 374 -28.07 -2.39 -19.02
C VAL A 374 -27.89 -3.17 -17.72
N HIS A 375 -27.35 -2.58 -16.65
CA HIS A 375 -27.32 -3.24 -15.33
C HIS A 375 -28.74 -3.54 -14.81
N ARG A 376 -29.68 -2.61 -14.95
CA ARG A 376 -31.09 -2.82 -14.56
C ARG A 376 -31.79 -3.92 -15.35
N VAL A 377 -31.49 -4.03 -16.65
CA VAL A 377 -32.15 -4.99 -17.55
C VAL A 377 -31.47 -6.36 -17.49
N ARG A 378 -30.14 -6.42 -17.39
CA ARG A 378 -29.34 -7.63 -17.63
C ARG A 378 -28.32 -7.97 -16.53
N GLY A 379 -28.25 -7.19 -15.45
CA GLY A 379 -27.31 -7.46 -14.35
C GLY A 379 -27.49 -8.87 -13.75
N HIS A 380 -28.72 -9.39 -13.76
CA HIS A 380 -29.02 -10.76 -13.33
C HIS A 380 -28.22 -11.85 -14.08
N LEU A 381 -27.71 -11.58 -15.29
CA LEU A 381 -26.92 -12.54 -16.07
C LEU A 381 -25.52 -12.79 -15.48
N ILE A 382 -25.01 -11.89 -14.63
CA ILE A 382 -23.74 -12.03 -13.90
C ILE A 382 -23.91 -12.15 -12.40
N ALA A 383 -25.14 -12.31 -11.93
CA ALA A 383 -25.41 -12.53 -10.53
C ALA A 383 -24.83 -13.89 -10.10
N ASP A 384 -24.22 -13.93 -8.91
CA ASP A 384 -23.65 -15.12 -8.27
C ASP A 384 -24.79 -15.93 -7.60
N ILE A 385 -25.64 -16.54 -8.42
CA ILE A 385 -26.85 -17.27 -7.99
C ILE A 385 -26.67 -18.79 -7.99
N ASP A 386 -25.57 -19.28 -8.52
CA ASP A 386 -25.28 -20.72 -8.65
C ASP A 386 -24.34 -21.18 -7.53
N PRO A 387 -24.83 -21.87 -6.48
CA PRO A 387 -24.00 -22.28 -5.35
C PRO A 387 -22.97 -23.36 -5.71
N LEU A 388 -23.10 -24.00 -6.87
CA LEU A 388 -22.16 -25.03 -7.34
C LEU A 388 -21.04 -24.45 -8.21
N HIS A 389 -21.18 -23.21 -8.66
CA HIS A 389 -20.27 -22.55 -9.61
C HIS A 389 -19.89 -23.46 -10.79
N TRP A 390 -20.86 -24.20 -11.34
CA TRP A 390 -20.59 -25.22 -12.36
C TRP A 390 -20.15 -24.61 -13.69
N LYS A 391 -20.53 -23.35 -13.92
CA LYS A 391 -20.07 -22.51 -15.03
C LYS A 391 -19.13 -21.45 -14.51
N GLU A 392 -18.01 -21.29 -15.20
CA GLU A 392 -17.13 -20.15 -14.98
C GLU A 392 -17.88 -18.85 -15.31
N PRO A 393 -17.89 -17.87 -14.40
CA PRO A 393 -18.49 -16.57 -14.66
C PRO A 393 -17.83 -15.90 -15.85
N LYS A 394 -18.64 -15.39 -16.78
CA LYS A 394 -18.16 -14.60 -17.91
C LYS A 394 -18.87 -13.27 -17.90
N LEU A 395 -18.12 -12.18 -17.95
CA LEU A 395 -18.68 -10.84 -18.06
C LEU A 395 -19.32 -10.67 -19.45
N PRO A 396 -20.64 -10.47 -19.57
CA PRO A 396 -21.28 -10.12 -20.82
C PRO A 396 -20.72 -8.79 -21.30
N VAL A 397 -20.44 -8.72 -22.60
CA VAL A 397 -19.88 -7.53 -23.25
C VAL A 397 -20.70 -6.27 -22.94
N GLU A 398 -22.02 -6.40 -22.86
CA GLU A 398 -22.91 -5.28 -22.57
C GLU A 398 -22.80 -4.73 -21.13
N LEU A 399 -22.26 -5.51 -20.19
CA LEU A 399 -22.01 -5.08 -18.81
C LEU A 399 -20.56 -4.63 -18.58
N ASP A 400 -19.67 -4.84 -19.54
CA ASP A 400 -18.30 -4.32 -19.50
C ASP A 400 -18.29 -2.82 -19.80
N PRO A 401 -17.85 -1.95 -18.85
CA PRO A 401 -17.69 -0.52 -19.11
C PRO A 401 -16.80 -0.23 -20.34
N ALA A 402 -15.82 -1.10 -20.63
CA ALA A 402 -14.92 -0.92 -21.77
C ALA A 402 -15.62 -0.97 -23.13
N THR A 403 -16.77 -1.65 -23.23
CA THR A 403 -17.61 -1.66 -24.44
C THR A 403 -18.12 -0.27 -24.78
N TYR A 404 -18.23 0.60 -23.78
CA TYR A 404 -18.72 1.97 -23.93
C TYR A 404 -17.60 3.00 -23.84
N GLY A 405 -16.34 2.60 -24.07
CA GLY A 405 -15.19 3.50 -24.02
C GLY A 405 -14.84 4.01 -22.62
N LEU A 406 -15.40 3.41 -21.56
CA LEU A 406 -15.09 3.73 -20.18
C LEU A 406 -13.95 2.83 -19.69
N THR A 407 -12.99 3.43 -19.00
CA THR A 407 -11.78 2.75 -18.54
C THR A 407 -11.63 2.86 -17.03
N ILE A 408 -10.56 2.27 -16.49
CA ILE A 408 -10.21 2.38 -15.07
C ILE A 408 -9.98 3.83 -14.61
N TRP A 409 -9.68 4.72 -15.54
CA TRP A 409 -9.41 6.14 -15.28
C TRP A 409 -10.69 6.96 -15.10
N ASP A 410 -11.82 6.45 -15.62
CA ASP A 410 -13.12 7.08 -15.45
C ASP A 410 -13.75 6.78 -14.09
N LEU A 411 -13.21 5.80 -13.34
CA LEU A 411 -13.77 5.36 -12.05
C LEU A 411 -13.87 6.48 -11.01
N ASP A 412 -12.95 7.44 -11.03
CA ASP A 412 -12.95 8.57 -10.08
C ASP A 412 -13.64 9.81 -10.66
N ARG A 413 -14.07 9.76 -11.92
CA ARG A 413 -14.79 10.88 -12.55
C ARG A 413 -16.25 10.86 -12.12
N GLU A 414 -16.78 12.04 -11.86
CA GLU A 414 -18.17 12.21 -11.46
C GLU A 414 -19.09 12.30 -12.68
N PHE A 415 -20.20 11.57 -12.64
CA PHE A 415 -21.23 11.58 -13.66
C PHE A 415 -22.61 11.79 -13.05
N LEU A 416 -23.55 12.29 -13.85
CA LEU A 416 -24.96 12.34 -13.48
C LEU A 416 -25.53 10.93 -13.48
N THR A 417 -26.21 10.58 -12.39
CA THR A 417 -26.71 9.22 -12.15
C THR A 417 -28.17 9.03 -12.57
N GLY A 418 -28.90 10.12 -12.85
CA GLY A 418 -30.33 10.05 -13.15
C GLY A 418 -31.18 9.58 -11.96
N GLY A 419 -30.70 9.75 -10.72
CA GLY A 419 -31.44 9.41 -9.50
C GLY A 419 -31.11 8.04 -8.88
N VAL A 420 -30.11 7.32 -9.40
CA VAL A 420 -29.65 6.05 -8.80
C VAL A 420 -29.29 6.27 -7.33
N ALA A 421 -29.80 5.40 -6.45
CA ALA A 421 -29.66 5.51 -5.00
C ALA A 421 -30.05 6.88 -4.41
N GLY A 422 -30.96 7.62 -5.05
CA GLY A 422 -31.40 8.94 -4.59
C GLY A 422 -30.36 10.06 -4.73
N THR A 423 -29.25 9.80 -5.41
CA THR A 423 -28.20 10.79 -5.67
C THR A 423 -28.35 11.39 -7.06
N HIS A 424 -27.89 12.63 -7.27
CA HIS A 424 -27.90 13.25 -8.61
C HIS A 424 -26.57 13.05 -9.36
N ARG A 425 -25.46 12.96 -8.61
CA ARG A 425 -24.10 12.85 -9.13
C ARG A 425 -23.28 11.91 -8.25
N MET A 426 -22.41 11.11 -8.85
CA MET A 426 -21.59 10.12 -8.16
C MET A 426 -20.34 9.79 -9.01
N ALA A 427 -19.25 9.37 -8.36
CA ALA A 427 -18.10 8.80 -9.07
C ALA A 427 -18.49 7.49 -9.78
N LEU A 428 -17.97 7.22 -10.98
CA LEU A 428 -18.31 6.00 -11.72
C LEU A 428 -18.04 4.72 -10.92
N GLY A 429 -16.96 4.68 -10.14
CA GLY A 429 -16.61 3.53 -9.30
C GLY A 429 -17.67 3.23 -8.24
N GLU A 430 -18.20 4.27 -7.60
CA GLU A 430 -19.30 4.16 -6.64
C GLU A 430 -20.61 3.78 -7.33
N LEU A 431 -20.90 4.36 -8.50
CA LEU A 431 -22.08 4.02 -9.29
C LEU A 431 -22.09 2.54 -9.69
N LEU A 432 -20.96 2.05 -10.20
CA LEU A 432 -20.78 0.63 -10.50
C LEU A 432 -20.90 -0.24 -9.25
N HIS A 433 -20.42 0.23 -8.10
CA HIS A 433 -20.58 -0.49 -6.84
C HIS A 433 -22.07 -0.65 -6.49
N VAL A 434 -22.86 0.42 -6.55
CA VAL A 434 -24.31 0.41 -6.29
C VAL A 434 -25.04 -0.52 -7.26
N LEU A 435 -24.78 -0.40 -8.57
CA LEU A 435 -25.43 -1.23 -9.59
C LEU A 435 -25.07 -2.71 -9.45
N ARG A 436 -23.81 -3.01 -9.17
CA ARG A 436 -23.37 -4.39 -8.93
C ARG A 436 -23.97 -4.95 -7.65
N ASP A 437 -24.10 -4.14 -6.60
CA ASP A 437 -24.78 -4.53 -5.35
C ASP A 437 -26.23 -4.94 -5.60
N ALA A 438 -26.97 -4.04 -6.27
CA ALA A 438 -28.38 -4.22 -6.55
C ALA A 438 -28.69 -5.41 -7.47
N TYR A 439 -27.86 -5.65 -8.50
CA TYR A 439 -28.27 -6.50 -9.63
C TYR A 439 -27.35 -7.69 -9.93
N CYS A 440 -26.13 -7.73 -9.38
CA CYS A 440 -25.07 -8.65 -9.82
C CYS A 440 -24.47 -9.47 -8.66
N ARG A 441 -25.13 -9.50 -7.49
CA ARG A 441 -24.69 -10.28 -6.32
C ARG A 441 -25.42 -11.62 -6.25
N THR A 442 -25.78 -12.06 -5.05
CA THR A 442 -26.50 -13.31 -4.79
C THR A 442 -27.99 -13.23 -5.11
N ILE A 443 -28.45 -12.12 -5.67
CA ILE A 443 -29.82 -11.89 -6.11
C ILE A 443 -29.76 -11.37 -7.54
N GLY A 444 -30.39 -12.09 -8.48
CA GLY A 444 -30.65 -11.62 -9.83
C GLY A 444 -32.04 -11.00 -9.89
N VAL A 445 -32.14 -9.71 -10.18
CA VAL A 445 -33.43 -8.99 -10.24
C VAL A 445 -33.88 -8.85 -11.69
N GLU A 446 -35.07 -9.35 -12.00
CA GLU A 446 -35.73 -9.21 -13.29
C GLU A 446 -37.05 -8.45 -13.12
N TYR A 447 -37.08 -7.17 -13.49
CA TYR A 447 -38.26 -6.33 -13.29
C TYR A 447 -38.56 -5.39 -14.46
N MET A 448 -37.59 -5.15 -15.36
CA MET A 448 -37.74 -4.21 -16.47
C MET A 448 -38.78 -4.64 -17.53
N HIS A 449 -39.32 -5.86 -17.43
CA HIS A 449 -40.44 -6.34 -18.24
C HIS A 449 -41.82 -5.84 -17.74
N ILE A 450 -41.89 -5.31 -16.52
CA ILE A 450 -43.11 -4.73 -15.94
C ILE A 450 -43.50 -3.49 -16.74
N GLN A 451 -44.79 -3.32 -17.08
CA GLN A 451 -45.26 -2.17 -17.86
C GLN A 451 -45.51 -0.92 -17.00
N ASN A 452 -45.81 -1.10 -15.71
CA ASN A 452 -46.09 -0.01 -14.79
C ASN A 452 -44.80 0.67 -14.30
N THR A 453 -44.62 1.94 -14.65
CA THR A 453 -43.44 2.75 -14.25
C THR A 453 -43.33 2.95 -12.74
N GLU A 454 -44.46 3.04 -12.02
CA GLU A 454 -44.43 3.21 -10.56
C GLU A 454 -43.87 1.96 -9.87
N GLU A 455 -44.26 0.77 -10.34
CA GLU A 455 -43.71 -0.51 -9.86
C GLU A 455 -42.23 -0.65 -10.19
N GLN A 456 -41.80 -0.24 -11.39
CA GLN A 456 -40.37 -0.23 -11.74
C GLN A 456 -39.56 0.70 -10.81
N ARG A 457 -40.08 1.89 -10.52
CA ARG A 457 -39.42 2.84 -9.59
C ARG A 457 -39.40 2.32 -8.17
N TRP A 458 -40.47 1.65 -7.74
CA TRP A 458 -40.52 0.98 -6.44
C TRP A 458 -39.44 -0.10 -6.35
N MET A 459 -39.28 -0.94 -7.37
CA MET A 459 -38.18 -1.92 -7.41
C MET A 459 -36.81 -1.23 -7.32
N GLN A 460 -36.58 -0.17 -8.10
CA GLN A 460 -35.33 0.59 -8.06
C GLN A 460 -35.02 1.12 -6.66
N SER A 461 -35.99 1.71 -5.96
CA SER A 461 -35.75 2.27 -4.62
C SER A 461 -35.50 1.21 -3.53
N HIS A 462 -35.86 -0.05 -3.77
CA HIS A 462 -35.65 -1.15 -2.80
C HIS A 462 -34.35 -1.90 -3.02
N PHE A 463 -33.75 -1.80 -4.21
CA PHE A 463 -32.48 -2.47 -4.52
C PHE A 463 -31.31 -1.48 -4.67
N GLU A 464 -31.51 -0.30 -5.25
CA GLU A 464 -30.42 0.64 -5.51
C GLU A 464 -30.11 1.49 -4.26
N GLY A 465 -28.92 1.29 -3.67
CA GLY A 465 -28.45 2.07 -2.53
C GLY A 465 -28.95 1.59 -1.16
N VAL A 466 -29.62 0.44 -1.11
CA VAL A 466 -30.11 -0.17 0.13
C VAL A 466 -29.03 -1.10 0.71
N GLN A 467 -28.68 -0.89 1.97
CA GLN A 467 -27.79 -1.81 2.68
C GLN A 467 -28.62 -2.84 3.47
N PHE A 468 -28.33 -4.12 3.23
CA PHE A 468 -28.98 -5.22 3.93
C PHE A 468 -28.03 -5.80 4.99
N ASP A 469 -28.04 -5.19 6.17
CA ASP A 469 -27.27 -5.65 7.31
C ASP A 469 -28.16 -6.39 8.31
N LEU A 470 -28.01 -7.72 8.36
CA LEU A 470 -28.67 -8.53 9.38
C LEU A 470 -28.01 -8.31 10.74
N SER A 471 -28.82 -8.02 11.75
CA SER A 471 -28.40 -8.01 13.15
C SER A 471 -27.89 -9.38 13.59
N LYS A 472 -27.15 -9.42 14.69
CA LYS A 472 -26.66 -10.69 15.26
C LYS A 472 -27.81 -11.65 15.57
N ASP A 473 -28.91 -11.13 16.11
CA ASP A 473 -30.08 -11.92 16.51
C ASP A 473 -30.82 -12.46 15.29
N GLU A 474 -30.95 -11.67 14.20
CA GLU A 474 -31.52 -12.16 12.94
C GLU A 474 -30.65 -13.24 12.30
N LYS A 475 -29.32 -13.06 12.32
CA LYS A 475 -28.37 -14.09 11.85
C LYS A 475 -28.50 -15.37 12.66
N GLN A 476 -28.62 -15.28 13.99
CA GLN A 476 -28.85 -16.43 14.85
C GLN A 476 -30.18 -17.12 14.54
N ARG A 477 -31.26 -16.35 14.38
CA ARG A 477 -32.58 -16.89 14.03
C ARG A 477 -32.59 -17.61 12.67
N LEU A 478 -31.90 -17.07 11.67
CA LEU A 478 -31.74 -17.72 10.36
C LEU A 478 -30.93 -19.01 10.49
N LEU A 479 -29.83 -18.99 11.25
CA LEU A 479 -29.02 -20.18 11.52
C LEU A 479 -29.81 -21.26 12.27
N GLU A 480 -30.65 -20.89 13.23
CA GLU A 480 -31.54 -21.82 13.93
C GLU A 480 -32.52 -22.50 12.97
N ARG A 481 -33.08 -21.77 12.00
CA ARG A 481 -33.95 -22.35 10.97
C ARG A 481 -33.22 -23.31 10.04
N LEU A 482 -32.02 -22.94 9.59
CA LEU A 482 -31.16 -23.81 8.78
C LEU A 482 -30.79 -25.09 9.54
N ASN A 483 -30.38 -24.96 10.81
CA ASN A 483 -30.09 -26.10 11.67
C ASN A 483 -31.31 -27.02 11.84
N ALA A 484 -32.51 -26.46 11.98
CA ALA A 484 -33.73 -27.24 12.09
C ALA A 484 -34.05 -28.02 10.79
N ALA A 485 -33.87 -27.38 9.63
CA ALA A 485 -34.05 -28.02 8.32
C ALA A 485 -33.04 -29.18 8.12
N GLU A 486 -31.76 -28.93 8.35
CA GLU A 486 -30.70 -29.94 8.22
C GLU A 486 -30.87 -31.10 9.22
N ALA A 487 -31.20 -30.81 10.48
CA ALA A 487 -31.42 -31.83 11.49
C ALA A 487 -32.64 -32.71 11.16
N PHE A 488 -33.72 -32.11 10.64
CA PHE A 488 -34.90 -32.85 10.22
C PHE A 488 -34.60 -33.76 9.02
N GLU A 489 -33.85 -33.28 8.02
CA GLU A 489 -33.41 -34.10 6.89
C GLU A 489 -32.52 -35.27 7.32
N LYS A 490 -31.55 -35.03 8.22
CA LYS A 490 -30.72 -36.11 8.79
C LYS A 490 -31.55 -37.13 9.56
N PHE A 491 -32.54 -36.66 10.32
CA PHE A 491 -33.48 -37.54 11.02
C PHE A 491 -34.28 -38.41 10.04
N LEU A 492 -34.83 -37.83 8.98
CA LEU A 492 -35.58 -38.56 7.96
C LEU A 492 -34.69 -39.61 7.27
N ALA A 493 -33.48 -39.24 6.88
CA ALA A 493 -32.50 -40.14 6.25
C ALA A 493 -32.14 -41.33 7.15
N THR A 494 -32.01 -41.09 8.46
CA THR A 494 -31.63 -42.13 9.43
C THR A 494 -32.81 -43.02 9.82
N LYS A 495 -34.00 -42.43 10.01
CA LYS A 495 -35.15 -43.14 10.60
C LYS A 495 -35.94 -43.95 9.58
N TYR A 496 -36.00 -43.50 8.33
CA TYR A 496 -36.84 -44.09 7.27
C TYR A 496 -36.00 -44.64 6.12
N VAL A 497 -35.11 -45.60 6.43
CA VAL A 497 -34.25 -46.27 5.45
C VAL A 497 -35.09 -47.10 4.46
N GLY A 498 -34.84 -46.94 3.15
CA GLY A 498 -35.51 -47.71 2.09
C GLY A 498 -36.84 -47.13 1.60
N THR A 499 -37.32 -46.04 2.20
CA THR A 499 -38.51 -45.31 1.73
C THR A 499 -38.11 -44.23 0.73
N LYS A 500 -38.84 -44.11 -0.39
CA LYS A 500 -38.65 -43.00 -1.34
C LYS A 500 -39.06 -41.69 -0.66
N ARG A 501 -38.10 -40.79 -0.42
CA ARG A 501 -38.29 -39.49 0.25
C ARG A 501 -38.16 -38.32 -0.72
N PHE A 502 -38.83 -37.22 -0.40
CA PHE A 502 -38.59 -35.90 -0.99
C PHE A 502 -37.64 -35.16 -0.05
N GLY A 503 -36.33 -35.35 -0.22
CA GLY A 503 -35.34 -34.64 0.58
C GLY A 503 -35.12 -33.23 0.05
N ILE A 504 -34.82 -32.30 0.95
CA ILE A 504 -34.37 -30.93 0.61
C ILE A 504 -32.85 -30.78 0.74
N GLU A 505 -32.09 -31.87 0.64
CA GLU A 505 -30.63 -31.85 0.77
C GLU A 505 -29.98 -30.99 -0.32
N GLY A 506 -29.28 -29.93 0.08
CA GLY A 506 -28.77 -28.86 -0.80
C GLY A 506 -29.74 -27.69 -1.05
N ALA A 507 -30.92 -27.71 -0.44
CA ALA A 507 -31.98 -26.70 -0.52
C ALA A 507 -32.66 -26.45 0.85
N GLU A 508 -31.95 -26.75 1.94
CA GLU A 508 -32.33 -26.44 3.34
C GLU A 508 -32.43 -24.94 3.60
#